data_AF-A0A1S4EBM0-F1
#
_entry.id   AF-A0A1S4EBM0-F1
#
_cell.length_a   1.000
_cell.length_b   1.000
_cell.length_c   1.000
_cell.angle_alpha   90.00
_cell.angle_beta   90.00
_cell.angle_gamma   90.00
#
_symmetry.space_group_name_H-M   'P 1'
#
loop_
_entity.id
_entity.type
_entity.pdbx_description
1 polymer ?
#
loop_
_entity_poly.entity_id
_entity_poly.type
_entity_poly.pdbx_seq_one_letter_code
_entity_poly.pdbx_strand_id
1 'polypeptide(L)'
;MNGMKQTFTLSTTRSENVSICSYFNPHGSGSEIWDPLQSHGTLSQKGAQYGDPARVTRPGEGLGVGLNVKERLGAGVTSQIQMSLVWTMGEVKFRSAANTHERYYTRWFPGS
;
A
#
# COMPACT_ATOMS: atom_id res chain seq x y z
N MET A 1 22.44 10.63 4.70
CA MET A 1 22.33 9.17 4.47
C MET A 1 21.25 8.98 3.42
N ASN A 2 21.58 8.54 2.21
CA ASN A 2 20.55 8.15 1.24
C ASN A 2 19.91 6.86 1.77
N GLY A 3 18.62 6.93 2.13
CA GLY A 3 17.85 5.75 2.53
C GLY A 3 17.73 4.80 1.34
N MET A 4 17.80 3.50 1.59
CA MET A 4 17.51 2.48 0.56
C MET A 4 16.07 2.71 0.06
N LYS A 5 15.87 2.76 -1.26
CA LYS A 5 14.54 2.88 -1.84
C LYS A 5 13.74 1.61 -1.53
N GLN A 6 12.53 1.80 -1.02
CA GLN A 6 11.61 0.72 -0.69
C GLN A 6 10.25 1.07 -1.29
N THR A 7 9.66 0.12 -1.98
CA THR A 7 8.32 0.25 -2.54
C THR A 7 7.45 -0.83 -1.92
N PHE A 8 6.24 -0.48 -1.52
CA PHE A 8 5.22 -1.42 -1.09
C PHE A 8 3.99 -1.25 -1.99
N THR A 9 3.40 -2.36 -2.40
CA THR A 9 2.28 -2.39 -3.33
C THR A 9 1.20 -3.32 -2.80
N LEU A 10 -0.04 -2.83 -2.80
CA LEU A 10 -1.23 -3.64 -2.56
C LEU A 10 -1.94 -3.86 -3.89
N SER A 11 -2.37 -5.09 -4.16
CA SER A 11 -3.16 -5.41 -5.34
C SER A 11 -4.25 -6.44 -5.07
N THR A 12 -5.21 -6.50 -5.97
CA THR A 12 -6.33 -7.46 -5.98
C THR A 12 -6.54 -7.95 -7.39
N THR A 13 -7.04 -9.18 -7.54
CA THR A 13 -7.42 -9.72 -8.85
C THR A 13 -8.78 -9.22 -9.34
N ARG A 14 -9.55 -8.54 -8.47
CA ARG A 14 -10.86 -7.97 -8.80
C ARG A 14 -10.70 -6.63 -9.52
N SER A 15 -11.45 -6.43 -10.60
CA SER A 15 -11.51 -5.16 -11.35
C SER A 15 -12.69 -4.27 -10.96
N GLU A 16 -13.74 -4.84 -10.35
CA GLU A 16 -14.98 -4.13 -10.01
C GLU A 16 -15.15 -3.99 -8.50
N ASN A 17 -15.94 -2.98 -8.09
CA ASN A 17 -16.22 -2.67 -6.68
C ASN A 17 -14.96 -2.49 -5.82
N VAL A 18 -13.89 -2.02 -6.45
CA VAL A 18 -12.62 -1.72 -5.80
C VAL A 18 -12.57 -0.23 -5.49
N SER A 19 -12.14 0.12 -4.28
CA SER A 19 -11.87 1.49 -3.87
C SER A 19 -10.46 1.56 -3.30
N ILE A 20 -9.76 2.66 -3.60
CA ILE A 20 -8.36 2.87 -3.23
C ILE A 20 -8.25 4.18 -2.46
N CYS A 21 -7.50 4.14 -1.36
CA CYS A 21 -7.02 5.30 -0.64
C CYS A 21 -5.53 5.44 -0.90
N SER A 22 -5.14 6.42 -1.72
CA SER A 22 -3.74 6.65 -2.09
C SER A 22 -2.91 7.26 -0.96
N TYR A 23 -3.56 7.79 0.08
CA TYR A 23 -2.92 8.49 1.18
C TYR A 23 -3.80 8.49 2.42
N PHE A 24 -3.25 8.08 3.55
CA PHE A 24 -3.78 8.38 4.88
C PHE A 24 -2.64 8.51 5.90
N ASN A 25 -2.88 9.21 7.01
CA ASN A 25 -1.93 9.34 8.10
C ASN A 25 -2.08 8.16 9.08
N PRO A 26 -1.12 7.21 9.12
CA PRO A 26 -1.22 6.04 9.99
C PRO A 26 -1.07 6.37 11.48
N HIS A 27 -0.58 7.56 11.82
CA HIS A 27 -0.47 8.03 13.20
C HIS A 27 -1.66 8.92 13.62
N GLY A 28 -2.63 9.13 12.72
CA GLY A 28 -3.86 9.87 13.02
C GLY A 28 -4.89 9.02 13.76
N SER A 29 -6.12 9.54 13.87
CA SER A 29 -7.26 8.84 14.48
C SER A 29 -7.76 7.65 13.65
N GLY A 30 -7.38 7.56 12.37
CA GLY A 30 -7.89 6.57 11.43
C GLY A 30 -9.31 6.82 10.92
N SER A 31 -10.01 7.87 11.40
CA SER A 31 -11.39 8.18 11.02
C SER A 31 -11.54 8.45 9.52
N GLU A 32 -10.51 8.99 8.87
CA GLU A 32 -10.49 9.20 7.41
C GLU A 32 -10.62 7.90 6.59
N ILE A 33 -10.21 6.77 7.16
CA ILE A 33 -10.39 5.43 6.57
C ILE A 33 -11.64 4.77 7.12
N TRP A 34 -11.85 4.85 8.44
CA TRP A 34 -12.86 4.06 9.12
C TRP A 34 -14.28 4.57 8.88
N ASP A 35 -14.52 5.88 8.94
CA ASP A 35 -15.84 6.47 8.76
C ASP A 35 -16.47 6.12 7.39
N PRO A 36 -15.75 6.22 6.26
CA PRO A 36 -16.34 5.85 4.97
C PRO A 36 -16.53 4.33 4.81
N LEU A 37 -15.61 3.51 5.34
CA LEU A 37 -15.80 2.05 5.36
C LEU A 37 -17.03 1.65 6.18
N GLN A 38 -17.23 2.26 7.35
CA GLN A 38 -18.36 1.97 8.22
C GLN A 38 -19.69 2.42 7.61
N SER A 39 -19.72 3.62 7.01
CA SER A 39 -20.98 4.20 6.51
C SER A 39 -21.44 3.61 5.18
N HIS A 40 -20.52 3.29 4.26
CA HIS A 40 -20.90 2.85 2.91
C HIS A 40 -20.01 1.73 2.35
N GLY A 41 -19.03 1.22 3.10
CA GLY A 41 -18.22 0.06 2.72
C GLY A 41 -17.22 0.34 1.59
N THR A 42 -16.87 1.60 1.35
CA THR A 42 -15.88 1.98 0.34
C THR A 42 -14.90 2.98 0.91
N LEU A 43 -13.64 2.92 0.47
CA LEU A 43 -12.65 3.93 0.82
C LEU A 43 -12.98 5.25 0.12
N SER A 44 -12.78 6.37 0.81
CA SER A 44 -12.89 7.69 0.19
C SER A 44 -11.72 7.91 -0.76
N GLN A 45 -12.01 8.11 -2.04
CA GLN A 45 -11.03 8.42 -3.08
C GLN A 45 -10.59 9.89 -2.98
N LYS A 46 -10.20 10.37 -1.79
CA LYS A 46 -9.63 11.72 -1.62
C LYS A 46 -8.13 11.73 -1.95
N GLY A 47 -7.79 11.21 -3.14
CA GLY A 47 -6.42 11.18 -3.65
C GLY A 47 -5.91 12.53 -4.17
N ALA A 48 -6.77 13.54 -4.34
CA ALA A 48 -6.36 14.84 -4.90
C ALA A 48 -6.28 15.97 -3.86
N GLN A 49 -7.00 15.89 -2.74
CA GLN A 49 -7.04 16.99 -1.75
C GLN A 49 -5.94 16.92 -0.68
N TYR A 50 -5.25 15.78 -0.52
CA TYR A 50 -4.32 15.56 0.61
C TYR A 50 -2.94 15.03 0.25
N GLY A 51 -2.60 14.87 -1.03
CA GLY A 51 -1.22 14.57 -1.40
C GLY A 51 -1.04 14.32 -2.88
N ASP A 52 -0.17 15.13 -3.48
CA ASP A 52 0.55 14.77 -4.69
C ASP A 52 1.13 13.34 -4.54
N PRO A 53 0.97 12.43 -5.51
CA PRO A 53 1.69 11.15 -5.53
C PRO A 53 3.21 11.30 -5.33
N ALA A 54 3.77 12.47 -5.59
CA ALA A 54 5.17 12.83 -5.34
C ALA A 54 5.44 13.37 -3.90
N ARG A 55 4.46 13.37 -2.99
CA ARG A 55 4.62 13.90 -1.64
C ARG A 55 5.60 13.06 -0.83
N VAL A 56 6.77 13.62 -0.57
CA VAL A 56 7.79 13.06 0.32
C VAL A 56 7.40 13.31 1.76
N THR A 57 7.37 12.27 2.60
CA THR A 57 7.10 12.38 4.05
C THR A 57 8.23 13.11 4.78
N ARG A 58 7.89 13.80 5.86
CA ARG A 58 8.88 14.41 6.77
C ARG A 58 9.33 13.42 7.85
N PRO A 59 10.50 13.63 8.49
CA PRO A 59 10.88 12.84 9.65
C PRO A 59 9.78 12.85 10.73
N GLY A 60 9.38 11.66 11.19
CA GLY A 60 8.28 11.48 12.15
C GLY A 60 6.88 11.35 11.53
N GLU A 61 6.75 11.58 10.22
CA GLU A 61 5.51 11.39 9.47
C GLU A 61 5.44 9.99 8.87
N GLY A 62 4.27 9.36 8.99
CA GLY A 62 3.96 8.09 8.34
C GLY A 62 3.10 8.30 7.10
N LEU A 63 3.15 7.36 6.16
CA LEU A 63 2.29 7.32 4.99
C LEU A 63 1.63 5.95 4.90
N GLY A 64 0.30 5.93 4.85
CA GLY A 64 -0.50 4.74 4.63
C GLY A 64 -1.21 4.78 3.28
N VAL A 65 -1.47 3.59 2.73
CA VAL A 65 -2.32 3.38 1.55
C VAL A 65 -3.35 2.29 1.85
N GLY A 66 -4.52 2.37 1.23
CA GLY A 66 -5.62 1.42 1.44
C GLY A 66 -6.17 0.88 0.14
N LEU A 67 -6.54 -0.41 0.15
CA LEU A 67 -7.24 -1.09 -0.92
C LEU A 67 -8.46 -1.81 -0.32
N ASN A 68 -9.62 -1.61 -0.90
CA ASN A 68 -10.87 -2.24 -0.44
C ASN A 68 -11.62 -2.83 -1.62
N VAL A 69 -12.15 -4.04 -1.45
CA VAL A 69 -13.05 -4.71 -2.38
C VAL A 69 -14.38 -4.90 -1.68
N LYS A 70 -15.45 -4.35 -2.27
CA LYS A 70 -16.81 -4.48 -1.75
C LYS A 70 -17.57 -5.54 -2.53
N GLU A 71 -18.21 -6.48 -1.83
CA GLU A 71 -18.98 -7.53 -2.47
C GLU A 71 -20.32 -7.75 -1.76
N ARG A 72 -21.38 -7.98 -2.53
CA ARG A 72 -22.71 -8.31 -2.02
C ARG A 72 -22.97 -9.78 -2.29
N LEU A 73 -23.18 -10.54 -1.22
CA LEU A 73 -23.43 -11.98 -1.30
C LEU A 73 -24.90 -12.29 -1.03
N GLY A 74 -25.45 -13.25 -1.77
CA GLY A 74 -26.74 -13.86 -1.49
C GLY A 74 -26.65 -14.90 -0.38
N ALA A 75 -27.79 -15.29 0.19
CA ALA A 75 -27.84 -16.37 1.19
C ALA A 75 -27.34 -17.68 0.57
N GLY A 76 -26.43 -18.36 1.26
CA GLY A 76 -25.84 -19.63 0.80
C GLY A 76 -24.79 -19.49 -0.31
N VAL A 77 -24.43 -18.27 -0.71
CA VAL A 77 -23.39 -18.01 -1.72
C VAL A 77 -22.03 -17.78 -1.06
N THR A 78 -21.00 -18.38 -1.63
CA THR A 78 -19.59 -18.14 -1.27
C THR A 78 -18.91 -17.35 -2.38
N SER A 79 -18.07 -16.38 -2.01
CA SER A 79 -17.15 -15.72 -2.94
C SER A 79 -15.72 -15.74 -2.41
N GLN A 80 -14.78 -15.64 -3.34
CA GLN A 80 -13.36 -15.58 -3.08
C GLN A 80 -12.78 -14.29 -3.64
N ILE A 81 -12.06 -13.54 -2.80
CA ILE A 81 -11.30 -12.36 -3.20
C ILE A 81 -9.82 -12.66 -2.95
N GLN A 82 -8.98 -12.43 -3.95
CA GLN A 82 -7.54 -12.61 -3.83
C GLN A 82 -6.87 -11.23 -3.81
N MET A 83 -6.05 -11.00 -2.79
CA MET A 83 -5.24 -9.80 -2.64
C MET A 83 -3.78 -10.20 -2.41
N SER A 84 -2.87 -9.28 -2.72
CA SER A 84 -1.44 -9.46 -2.49
C SER A 84 -0.81 -8.18 -1.97
N LEU A 85 0.18 -8.37 -1.09
CA LEU A 85 1.13 -7.34 -0.67
C LEU A 85 2.49 -7.72 -1.26
N VAL A 86 3.08 -6.80 -2.00
CA VAL A 86 4.40 -6.93 -2.59
C VAL A 86 5.29 -5.83 -2.04
N TRP A 87 6.56 -6.15 -1.80
CA TRP A 87 7.56 -5.15 -1.49
C TRP A 87 8.75 -5.29 -2.44
N THR A 88 9.33 -4.15 -2.80
CA THR A 88 10.63 -4.10 -3.43
C THR A 88 11.61 -3.35 -2.56
N MET A 89 12.64 -4.04 -2.14
CA MET A 89 13.86 -3.50 -1.54
C MET A 89 15.04 -4.23 -2.19
N GLY A 90 15.50 -3.76 -3.35
CA GLY A 90 16.50 -4.49 -4.14
C GLY A 90 17.84 -4.66 -3.43
N GLU A 91 18.24 -3.69 -2.60
CA GLU A 91 19.56 -3.63 -1.97
C GLU A 91 19.54 -3.89 -0.47
N VAL A 92 20.53 -4.61 0.04
CA VAL A 92 20.80 -4.79 1.47
C VAL A 92 22.22 -4.33 1.78
N LYS A 93 22.35 -3.50 2.83
CA LYS A 93 23.64 -2.99 3.30
C LYS A 93 23.97 -3.55 4.68
N PHE A 94 25.12 -4.21 4.80
CA PHE A 94 25.62 -4.70 6.08
C PHE A 94 26.56 -3.67 6.72
N ARG A 95 26.58 -3.62 8.06
CA ARG A 95 27.31 -2.59 8.82
C ARG A 95 28.83 -2.81 8.83
N SER A 96 29.31 -4.05 8.70
CA SER A 96 30.72 -4.40 8.95
C SER A 96 31.66 -4.21 7.76
N ALA A 97 31.14 -4.06 6.55
CA ALA A 97 31.91 -3.75 5.35
C ALA A 97 30.98 -2.94 4.45
N ALA A 98 31.49 -1.93 3.73
CA ALA A 98 30.71 -1.07 2.84
C ALA A 98 30.13 -1.82 1.59
N ASN A 99 29.80 -3.10 1.73
CA ASN A 99 29.27 -3.96 0.71
C ASN A 99 27.74 -3.85 0.71
N THR A 100 27.24 -3.15 -0.30
CA THR A 100 25.84 -3.25 -0.71
C THR A 100 25.71 -4.51 -1.56
N HIS A 101 24.74 -5.36 -1.24
CA HIS A 101 24.41 -6.55 -2.02
C HIS A 101 22.99 -6.42 -2.57
N GLU A 102 22.76 -7.00 -3.75
CA GLU A 102 21.40 -7.18 -4.25
C GLU A 102 20.74 -8.39 -3.61
N ARG A 103 19.44 -8.28 -3.29
CA ARG A 103 18.64 -9.42 -2.85
C ARG A 103 18.39 -10.33 -4.04
N TYR A 104 18.46 -11.64 -3.82
CA TYR A 104 18.40 -12.64 -4.88
C TYR A 104 17.20 -12.53 -5.83
N TYR A 105 16.04 -12.05 -5.34
CA TYR A 105 14.85 -11.92 -6.18
C TYR A 105 15.01 -10.89 -7.31
N THR A 106 15.95 -9.93 -7.20
CA THR A 106 16.22 -8.93 -8.25
C THR A 106 16.65 -9.57 -9.57
N ARG A 107 17.14 -10.82 -9.52
CA ARG A 107 17.41 -11.64 -10.70
C ARG A 107 16.18 -11.84 -11.59
N TRP A 108 14.99 -11.97 -11.01
CA TRP A 108 13.73 -12.19 -11.75
C TRP A 108 12.86 -10.94 -11.84
N PHE A 109 13.08 -9.99 -10.94
CA PHE A 109 12.39 -8.71 -10.92
C PHE A 109 13.42 -7.58 -10.95
N PRO A 110 14.08 -7.35 -12.11
CA PRO A 110 15.10 -6.32 -12.23
C PRO A 110 14.45 -4.93 -12.18
N GLY A 111 14.96 -4.06 -11.31
CA GLY A 111 14.51 -2.65 -11.23
C GLY A 111 13.07 -2.43 -10.75
N SER A 112 12.45 -3.44 -10.12
CA SER A 112 11.17 -3.29 -9.43
C SER A 112 11.28 -2.43 -8.17
#